data_AF-A0A327SMC6-F1
#
_entry.id   AF-A0A327SMC6-F1
#
_cell.length_a   1.000
_cell.length_b   1.000
_cell.length_c   1.000
_cell.angle_alpha   90.00
_cell.angle_beta   90.00
_cell.angle_gamma   90.00
#
_symmetry.space_group_name_H-M   'P 1'
#
loop_
_entity.id
_entity.type
_entity.pdbx_description
1 polymer ?
#
loop_
_entity_poly.entity_id
_entity_poly.type
_entity_poly.pdbx_seq_one_letter_code
_entity_poly.pdbx_strand_id
1 'polypeptide(L)'
;MLTLSLNGSSTAIVWDSAKGTFTSSNEDGAKVVHVTGSNNGAGTYNTDYWTVTDRSGTVYYFGRNQLPGWSSGKAVTNSVDSMPVYSAHSGDPCYKASGFDASVCTMAYKWHLDYVKDVRGNAMSYWYAQDSNFYGQNNGASNTKYVRDSYLSRIDYGFQ
;
A
#
# COMPACT_ATOMS: atom_id res chain seq x y z
N MET A 1 -12.07 5.44 -6.06
CA MET A 1 -12.08 6.17 -4.78
C MET A 1 -11.30 5.33 -3.78
N LEU A 2 -10.35 5.91 -3.05
CA LEU A 2 -9.59 5.23 -2.01
C LEU A 2 -10.21 5.56 -0.64
N THR A 3 -10.36 4.56 0.23
CA THR A 3 -10.95 4.74 1.56
C THR A 3 -9.90 4.50 2.63
N LEU A 4 -9.75 5.45 3.55
CA LEU A 4 -8.96 5.34 4.76
C LEU A 4 -9.85 4.84 5.91
N SER A 5 -9.39 3.81 6.62
CA SER A 5 -9.97 3.39 7.90
C SER A 5 -8.92 3.56 9.00
N LEU A 6 -9.21 4.40 9.99
CA LEU A 6 -8.27 4.75 11.06
C LEU A 6 -9.03 5.19 12.32
N ASN A 7 -8.60 4.72 13.49
CA ASN A 7 -9.15 5.10 14.80
C ASN A 7 -10.68 4.97 14.89
N GLY A 8 -11.25 3.92 14.28
CA GLY A 8 -12.69 3.66 14.28
C GLY A 8 -13.52 4.55 13.34
N SER A 9 -12.86 5.37 12.52
CA SER A 9 -13.50 6.19 11.48
C SER A 9 -13.14 5.68 10.08
N SER A 10 -14.00 5.99 9.10
CA SER A 10 -13.74 5.73 7.68
C SER A 10 -14.03 6.97 6.85
N THR A 11 -13.07 7.38 6.01
CA THR A 11 -13.16 8.58 5.18
C THR A 11 -12.57 8.33 3.80
N ALA A 12 -13.04 9.02 2.77
CA ALA A 12 -12.43 8.92 1.45
C ALA A 12 -11.14 9.76 1.41
N ILE A 13 -10.13 9.24 0.72
CA ILE A 13 -8.97 10.02 0.29
C ILE A 13 -9.29 10.58 -1.11
N VAL A 14 -9.19 11.90 -1.24
CA VAL A 14 -9.46 12.62 -2.47
C VAL A 14 -8.22 13.38 -2.95
N TRP A 15 -8.08 13.49 -4.26
CA TRP A 15 -7.00 14.26 -4.89
C TRP A 15 -7.45 15.71 -5.10
N ASP A 16 -6.73 16.64 -4.50
CA ASP A 16 -6.87 18.08 -4.73
C ASP A 16 -5.94 18.47 -5.89
N SER A 17 -6.52 18.61 -7.09
CA SER A 17 -5.77 18.93 -8.30
C SER A 17 -5.17 20.34 -8.31
N ALA A 18 -5.74 21.28 -7.56
CA ALA A 18 -5.23 22.65 -7.47
C ALA A 18 -3.97 22.72 -6.60
N LYS A 19 -3.90 21.90 -5.55
CA LYS A 19 -2.75 21.83 -4.64
C LYS A 19 -1.75 20.73 -5.00
N GLY A 20 -2.15 19.78 -5.83
CA GLY A 20 -1.34 18.61 -6.15
C GLY A 20 -1.13 17.69 -4.94
N THR A 21 -2.14 17.57 -4.07
CA THR A 21 -2.03 16.82 -2.81
C THR A 21 -3.25 15.94 -2.57
N PHE A 22 -3.06 14.88 -1.78
CA PHE A 22 -4.17 14.10 -1.25
C PHE A 22 -4.69 14.70 0.06
N THR A 23 -6.00 14.63 0.27
CA THR A 23 -6.65 15.06 1.52
C THR A 23 -7.79 14.11 1.89
N SER A 24 -8.19 14.12 3.16
CA SER A 24 -9.34 13.39 3.67
C SER A 24 -10.63 14.16 3.35
N SER A 25 -11.69 13.47 2.91
CA SER A 25 -12.94 14.13 2.48
C SER A 25 -13.72 14.79 3.62
N ASN A 26 -13.41 14.43 4.87
CA ASN A 26 -13.99 14.99 6.09
C ASN A 26 -13.17 16.17 6.66
N GLU A 27 -12.09 16.57 5.99
CA GLU A 27 -11.25 17.73 6.36
C GLU A 27 -10.82 17.75 7.84
N ASP A 28 -10.52 16.58 8.38
CA ASP A 28 -10.10 16.39 9.78
C ASP A 28 -8.75 17.06 10.12
N GLY A 29 -8.11 17.70 9.15
CA GLY A 29 -6.81 18.36 9.26
C GLY A 29 -5.64 17.38 9.25
N ALA A 30 -5.86 16.11 8.92
CA ALA A 30 -4.78 15.16 8.69
C ALA A 30 -4.05 15.49 7.39
N LYS A 31 -2.73 15.29 7.38
CA LYS A 31 -1.90 15.36 6.17
C LYS A 31 -1.78 13.96 5.57
N VAL A 32 -2.23 13.80 4.33
CA VAL A 32 -2.12 12.53 3.59
C VAL A 32 -1.01 12.65 2.55
N VAL A 33 -0.09 11.70 2.54
CA VAL A 33 1.00 11.63 1.55
C VAL A 33 1.02 10.25 0.89
N HIS A 34 1.05 10.25 -0.44
CA HIS A 34 1.31 9.05 -1.24
C HIS A 34 2.79 9.04 -1.62
N VAL A 35 3.49 7.95 -1.31
CA VAL A 35 4.90 7.79 -1.65
C VAL A 35 5.06 6.63 -2.62
N THR A 36 5.62 6.90 -3.80
CA THR A 36 5.93 5.90 -4.83
C THR A 36 7.44 5.71 -4.99
N GLY A 37 7.86 4.60 -5.59
CA GLY A 37 9.27 4.30 -5.88
C GLY A 37 10.09 4.01 -4.62
N SER A 38 9.46 3.55 -3.54
CA SER A 38 10.13 3.34 -2.26
C SER A 38 10.96 2.06 -2.19
N ASN A 39 10.80 1.16 -3.17
CA ASN A 39 11.44 -0.16 -3.20
C ASN A 39 11.18 -0.97 -1.93
N ASN A 40 9.99 -0.81 -1.33
CA ASN A 40 9.57 -1.44 -0.07
C ASN A 40 9.44 -2.98 -0.09
N GLY A 41 9.91 -3.65 -1.15
CA GLY A 41 9.85 -5.11 -1.25
C GLY A 41 8.45 -5.71 -1.39
N ALA A 42 7.40 -4.90 -1.61
CA ALA A 42 6.04 -5.40 -1.80
C ALA A 42 5.82 -6.09 -3.16
N GLY A 43 6.78 -5.96 -4.09
CA GLY A 43 6.68 -6.56 -5.42
C GLY A 43 5.63 -5.90 -6.34
N THR A 44 5.12 -4.73 -5.96
CA THR A 44 4.18 -3.94 -6.75
C THR A 44 4.90 -2.97 -7.66
N TYR A 45 4.29 -2.60 -8.79
CA TYR A 45 4.87 -1.72 -9.80
C TYR A 45 5.34 -0.38 -9.23
N ASN A 46 4.51 0.26 -8.39
CA ASN A 46 4.84 1.54 -7.79
C ASN A 46 5.71 1.41 -6.53
N THR A 47 5.81 0.23 -5.90
CA THR A 47 6.45 0.05 -4.59
C THR A 47 6.00 1.11 -3.58
N ASP A 48 4.71 1.37 -3.53
CA ASP A 48 4.13 2.54 -2.89
C ASP A 48 3.54 2.27 -1.50
N TYR A 49 3.45 3.33 -0.72
CA TYR A 49 2.82 3.34 0.60
C TYR A 49 2.18 4.70 0.86
N TRP A 50 1.35 4.77 1.90
CA TRP A 50 0.68 5.99 2.31
C TRP A 50 1.10 6.39 3.72
N THR A 51 1.17 7.70 3.98
CA THR A 51 1.23 8.22 5.34
C THR A 51 0.04 9.12 5.63
N VAL A 52 -0.44 9.04 6.86
CA VAL A 52 -1.45 9.93 7.42
C VAL A 52 -0.85 10.51 8.69
N THR A 53 -0.67 11.82 8.74
CA THR A 53 -0.24 12.53 9.95
C THR A 53 -1.43 13.24 10.55
N ASP A 54 -1.84 12.85 11.75
CA ASP A 54 -2.96 13.51 12.44
C ASP A 54 -2.53 14.85 13.07
N ARG A 55 -3.50 15.56 13.68
CA ARG A 55 -3.24 16.85 14.35
C ARG A 55 -2.35 16.74 15.59
N SER A 56 -2.19 15.55 16.17
CA SER A 56 -1.27 15.31 17.29
C SER A 56 0.18 15.18 16.82
N GLY A 57 0.40 15.02 15.51
CA GLY A 57 1.70 14.76 14.91
C GLY A 57 2.06 13.27 14.85
N THR A 58 1.14 12.38 15.25
CA THR A 58 1.33 10.94 15.10
C THR A 58 1.26 10.58 13.62
N VAL A 59 2.22 9.79 13.15
CA VAL A 59 2.31 9.34 11.76
C VAL A 59 1.90 7.88 11.68
N TYR A 60 0.88 7.63 10.87
CA TYR A 60 0.37 6.32 10.52
C TYR A 60 0.83 5.96 9.12
N TYR A 61 1.52 4.83 8.98
CA TYR A 61 1.99 4.32 7.70
C TYR A 61 1.13 3.14 7.28
N PHE A 62 0.70 3.16 6.02
CA PHE A 62 -0.06 2.09 5.40
C PHE A 62 0.75 1.50 4.26
N GLY A 63 1.13 0.22 4.40
CA GLY A 63 1.83 -0.49 3.35
C GLY A 63 3.33 -0.18 3.25
N ARG A 64 3.96 0.32 4.31
CA ARG A 64 5.39 0.61 4.30
C ARG A 64 6.23 -0.64 4.07
N ASN A 65 5.75 -1.81 4.48
CA ASN A 65 6.26 -3.17 4.25
C ASN A 65 7.65 -3.45 4.82
N GLN A 66 8.66 -2.68 4.41
CA GLN A 66 9.99 -2.63 5.01
C GLN A 66 10.06 -1.48 6.02
N LEU A 67 10.09 -1.84 7.30
CA LEU A 67 10.10 -0.88 8.39
C LEU A 67 11.45 -0.14 8.51
N PRO A 68 11.51 1.02 9.19
CA PRO A 68 12.78 1.70 9.47
C PRO A 68 13.81 0.76 10.09
N GLY A 69 15.05 0.79 9.58
CA GLY A 69 16.12 -0.12 10.01
C GLY A 69 16.10 -1.51 9.36
N TRP A 70 15.16 -1.81 8.46
CA TRP A 70 15.16 -3.04 7.68
C TRP A 70 16.43 -3.18 6.82
N SER A 71 16.88 -4.43 6.63
CA SER A 71 18.00 -4.81 5.78
C SER A 71 17.69 -6.10 5.02
N SER A 72 18.42 -6.35 3.94
CA SER A 72 18.21 -7.52 3.06
C SER A 72 18.15 -8.83 3.85
N GLY A 73 17.17 -9.67 3.52
CA GLY A 73 16.91 -10.96 4.19
C GLY A 73 16.15 -10.87 5.50
N LYS A 74 15.82 -9.67 6.01
CA LYS A 74 14.94 -9.52 7.17
C LYS A 74 13.46 -9.62 6.78
N ALA A 75 12.63 -9.99 7.75
CA ALA A 75 11.19 -10.08 7.55
C ALA A 75 10.58 -8.71 7.17
N VAL A 76 9.50 -8.75 6.41
CA VAL A 76 8.66 -7.60 6.04
C VAL A 76 7.25 -7.77 6.63
N THR A 77 6.50 -6.68 6.77
CA THR A 77 5.17 -6.70 7.41
C THR A 77 4.10 -7.39 6.56
N ASN A 78 4.34 -7.58 5.26
CA ASN A 78 3.35 -8.08 4.29
C ASN A 78 2.07 -7.24 4.26
N SER A 79 2.21 -5.93 4.45
CA SER A 79 1.08 -5.00 4.62
C SER A 79 0.50 -4.47 3.30
N VAL A 80 0.85 -5.07 2.16
CA VAL A 80 0.40 -4.62 0.84
C VAL A 80 -0.23 -5.81 0.12
N ASP A 81 -1.54 -5.72 -0.13
CA ASP A 81 -2.24 -6.70 -0.93
C ASP A 81 -2.19 -6.26 -2.39
N SER A 82 -1.91 -7.21 -3.27
CA SER A 82 -1.63 -6.93 -4.67
C SER A 82 -2.18 -7.98 -5.61
N MET A 83 -2.43 -7.54 -6.84
CA MET A 83 -2.87 -8.40 -7.94
C MET A 83 -2.30 -7.90 -9.27
N PRO A 84 -2.12 -8.78 -10.28
CA PRO A 84 -1.76 -8.35 -11.62
C PRO A 84 -2.90 -7.58 -12.31
N VAL A 85 -2.55 -6.46 -12.94
CA VAL A 85 -3.47 -5.57 -13.66
C VAL A 85 -2.92 -5.32 -15.05
N TYR A 86 -3.80 -5.34 -16.04
CA TYR A 86 -3.47 -5.01 -17.43
C TYR A 86 -3.69 -3.53 -17.72
N SER A 87 -2.85 -3.01 -18.59
CA SER A 87 -2.86 -1.62 -19.04
C SER A 87 -3.13 -1.57 -20.54
N ALA A 88 -4.17 -0.82 -20.92
CA ALA A 88 -4.72 -0.89 -22.26
C ALA A 88 -4.12 0.16 -23.21
N HIS A 89 -3.66 1.29 -22.68
CA HIS A 89 -3.28 2.45 -23.48
C HIS A 89 -1.84 2.89 -23.25
N SER A 90 -1.26 3.52 -24.27
CA SER A 90 0.04 4.18 -24.14
C SER A 90 -0.02 5.25 -23.05
N GLY A 91 0.94 5.22 -22.13
CA GLY A 91 0.97 6.08 -20.95
C GLY A 91 0.37 5.46 -19.69
N ASP A 92 -0.44 4.40 -19.84
CA ASP A 92 -0.89 3.62 -18.68
C ASP A 92 0.32 2.96 -17.99
N PRO A 93 0.29 2.79 -16.65
CA PRO A 93 1.33 2.10 -15.92
C PRO A 93 1.68 0.75 -16.57
N CYS A 94 2.96 0.43 -16.73
CA CYS A 94 3.42 -0.84 -17.34
C CYS A 94 2.87 -1.21 -18.74
N TYR A 95 2.27 -0.29 -19.50
CA TYR A 95 1.91 -0.53 -20.90
C TYR A 95 3.13 -0.89 -21.77
N LYS A 96 2.94 -1.84 -22.70
CA LYS A 96 3.93 -2.25 -23.70
C LYS A 96 3.31 -2.25 -25.10
N ALA A 97 3.95 -1.51 -26.01
CA ALA A 97 3.55 -1.47 -27.42
C ALA A 97 3.63 -2.84 -28.13
N SER A 98 4.36 -3.81 -27.55
CA SER A 98 4.48 -5.16 -28.07
C SER A 98 3.22 -6.02 -27.92
N GLY A 99 2.24 -5.59 -27.11
CA GLY A 99 0.93 -6.26 -27.02
C GLY A 99 0.30 -6.28 -25.62
N PHE A 100 -0.97 -6.68 -25.58
CA PHE A 100 -1.77 -6.78 -24.35
C PHE A 100 -1.13 -7.72 -23.32
N ASP A 101 -0.66 -8.90 -23.74
CA ASP A 101 -0.05 -9.90 -22.85
C ASP A 101 1.22 -9.41 -22.15
N ALA A 102 1.93 -8.45 -22.75
CA ALA A 102 3.11 -7.82 -22.18
C ALA A 102 2.78 -6.61 -21.29
N SER A 103 1.54 -6.10 -21.34
CA SER A 103 1.10 -4.89 -20.66
C SER A 103 0.48 -5.20 -19.30
N VAL A 104 1.16 -6.03 -18.50
CA VAL A 104 0.70 -6.47 -17.18
C VAL A 104 1.76 -6.20 -16.12
N CYS A 105 1.32 -5.75 -14.95
CA CYS A 105 2.15 -5.69 -13.76
C CYS A 105 1.35 -5.87 -12.49
N THR A 106 2.02 -6.31 -11.43
CA THR A 106 1.45 -6.43 -10.10
C THR A 106 1.21 -5.05 -9.51
N MET A 107 -0.04 -4.71 -9.20
CA MET A 107 -0.45 -3.45 -8.58
C MET A 107 -0.91 -3.69 -7.15
N ALA A 108 -0.61 -2.75 -6.26
CA ALA A 108 -1.24 -2.71 -4.95
C ALA A 108 -2.71 -2.30 -5.10
N TYR A 109 -3.60 -2.93 -4.33
CA TYR A 109 -5.01 -2.53 -4.25
C TYR A 109 -5.46 -2.24 -2.81
N LYS A 110 -4.69 -2.66 -1.81
CA LYS A 110 -4.95 -2.40 -0.39
C LYS A 110 -3.63 -2.27 0.37
N TRP A 111 -3.53 -1.24 1.19
CA TRP A 111 -2.40 -1.00 2.08
C TRP A 111 -2.92 -1.06 3.53
N HIS A 112 -2.38 -1.96 4.32
CA HIS A 112 -2.74 -2.11 5.74
C HIS A 112 -1.86 -1.21 6.60
N LEU A 113 -2.40 -0.73 7.72
CA LEU A 113 -1.61 0.00 8.72
C LEU A 113 -0.50 -0.90 9.22
N ASP A 114 0.77 -0.51 9.07
CA ASP A 114 1.90 -1.39 9.38
C ASP A 114 2.96 -0.77 10.27
N TYR A 115 2.95 0.55 10.39
CA TYR A 115 3.84 1.28 11.30
C TYR A 115 3.18 2.54 11.82
N VAL A 116 3.30 2.78 13.12
CA VAL A 116 2.84 3.98 13.81
C VAL A 116 4.01 4.56 14.56
N LYS A 117 4.20 5.87 14.45
CA LYS A 117 5.23 6.61 15.20
C LYS A 117 4.64 7.88 15.78
N ASP A 118 4.79 8.06 17.08
CA ASP A 118 4.37 9.29 17.76
C ASP A 118 5.50 10.35 17.79
N VAL A 119 5.16 11.55 18.27
CA VAL A 119 6.09 12.68 18.37
C VAL A 119 7.19 12.49 19.42
N ARG A 120 7.05 11.51 20.33
CA ARG A 120 8.05 11.15 21.34
C ARG A 120 8.98 10.03 20.86
N GLY A 121 8.75 9.53 19.65
CA GLY A 121 9.52 8.44 19.05
C GLY A 121 9.01 7.04 19.39
N ASN A 122 7.94 6.90 20.18
CA ASN A 122 7.37 5.58 20.44
C ASN A 122 6.77 5.02 19.16
N ALA A 123 6.99 3.73 18.95
CA ALA A 123 6.58 3.05 17.75
C ALA A 123 5.79 1.77 18.03
N MET A 124 4.91 1.46 17.08
CA MET A 124 4.22 0.19 16.97
C MET A 124 4.29 -0.29 15.52
N SER A 125 4.30 -1.60 15.33
CA SER A 125 4.23 -2.20 14.01
C SER A 125 3.23 -3.35 13.95
N TYR A 126 2.62 -3.52 12.79
CA TYR A 126 1.59 -4.50 12.53
C TYR A 126 2.05 -5.36 11.36
N TRP A 127 1.94 -6.67 11.54
CA TRP A 127 2.45 -7.67 10.62
C TRP A 127 1.33 -8.60 10.22
N TYR A 128 1.34 -9.00 8.97
CA TYR A 128 0.24 -9.69 8.32
C TYR A 128 0.70 -11.04 7.78
N ALA A 129 -0.21 -12.01 7.84
CA ALA A 129 -0.16 -13.18 6.99
C ALA A 129 -1.09 -12.94 5.79
N GLN A 130 -0.67 -13.41 4.61
CA GLN A 130 -1.41 -13.21 3.36
C GLN A 130 -1.89 -14.55 2.83
N ASP A 131 -3.19 -14.63 2.55
CA ASP A 131 -3.78 -15.72 1.80
C ASP A 131 -3.73 -15.38 0.31
N SER A 132 -3.19 -16.29 -0.50
CA SER A 132 -3.20 -16.14 -1.95
C SER A 132 -4.23 -17.03 -2.61
N ASN A 133 -4.73 -16.57 -3.75
CA ASN A 133 -5.53 -17.39 -4.65
C ASN A 133 -5.06 -17.19 -6.11
N PHE A 134 -5.66 -17.90 -7.04
CA PHE A 134 -5.31 -17.87 -8.45
C PHE A 134 -6.55 -17.61 -9.32
N TYR A 135 -6.34 -16.94 -10.45
CA TYR A 135 -7.32 -16.85 -11.53
C TYR A 135 -6.67 -17.17 -12.87
N GLY A 136 -7.49 -17.56 -13.85
CA GLY A 136 -7.05 -17.78 -15.22
C GLY A 136 -6.87 -16.44 -15.93
N GLN A 137 -5.64 -16.08 -16.25
CA GLN A 137 -5.29 -14.87 -16.98
C GLN A 137 -5.22 -15.13 -18.48
N ASN A 138 -5.47 -14.09 -19.31
CA ASN A 138 -5.44 -14.18 -20.78
C ASN A 138 -6.24 -15.37 -21.33
N ASN A 139 -7.56 -15.36 -21.12
CA ASN A 139 -8.45 -16.48 -21.47
C ASN A 139 -8.04 -17.84 -20.86
N GLY A 140 -7.41 -17.83 -19.68
CA GLY A 140 -6.97 -19.03 -18.98
C GLY A 140 -5.65 -19.61 -19.49
N ALA A 141 -4.88 -18.87 -20.28
CA ALA A 141 -3.54 -19.29 -20.73
C ALA A 141 -2.55 -19.49 -19.58
N SER A 142 -2.73 -18.81 -18.45
CA SER A 142 -1.90 -18.97 -17.26
C SER A 142 -2.68 -18.81 -15.95
N ASN A 143 -2.26 -19.55 -14.92
CA ASN A 143 -2.74 -19.35 -13.55
C ASN A 143 -1.94 -18.24 -12.88
N THR A 144 -2.63 -17.17 -12.49
CA THR A 144 -2.00 -15.96 -11.98
C THR A 144 -2.33 -15.78 -10.51
N LYS A 145 -1.28 -15.76 -9.69
CA LYS A 145 -1.38 -15.57 -8.24
C LYS A 145 -1.77 -14.13 -7.91
N TYR A 146 -2.63 -13.96 -6.92
CA TYR A 146 -2.90 -12.67 -6.29
C TYR A 146 -3.05 -12.85 -4.78
N VAL A 147 -2.88 -11.76 -4.02
CA VAL A 147 -3.26 -11.74 -2.61
C VAL A 147 -4.78 -11.65 -2.55
N ARG A 148 -5.45 -12.65 -1.98
CA ARG A 148 -6.91 -12.67 -1.84
C ARG A 148 -7.33 -11.89 -0.61
N ASP A 149 -6.62 -12.11 0.49
CA ASP A 149 -6.88 -11.48 1.77
C ASP A 149 -5.61 -11.47 2.63
N SER A 150 -5.60 -10.61 3.63
CA SER A 150 -4.53 -10.52 4.63
C SER A 150 -5.11 -10.24 6.00
N TYR A 151 -4.56 -10.91 7.00
CA TYR A 151 -4.99 -10.80 8.38
C TYR A 151 -3.82 -10.56 9.32
N LEU A 152 -4.10 -9.84 10.40
CA LEU A 152 -3.08 -9.47 11.39
C LEU A 152 -2.57 -10.72 12.11
N SER A 153 -1.26 -10.92 12.10
CA SER A 153 -0.58 -12.09 12.68
C SER A 153 0.34 -11.74 13.84
N ARG A 154 0.86 -10.50 13.89
CA ARG A 154 1.71 -10.00 14.97
C ARG A 154 1.58 -8.48 15.11
N ILE A 155 1.65 -8.02 16.36
CA ILE A 155 1.82 -6.60 16.70
C ILE A 155 3.06 -6.51 17.60
N ASP A 156 4.02 -5.69 17.19
CA ASP A 156 5.16 -5.34 18.04
C ASP A 156 4.98 -3.89 18.52
N TYR A 157 5.29 -3.61 19.78
CA TYR A 157 5.14 -2.28 20.39
C TYR A 157 6.18 -2.07 21.51
N GLY A 158 6.31 -0.84 21.98
CA GLY A 158 7.23 -0.50 23.08
C GLY A 158 8.68 -0.32 22.64
N PHE A 159 8.91 -0.08 21.35
CA PHE A 159 10.22 0.24 20.78
C PHE A 159 10.25 1.67 20.24
N GLN A 160 11.46 2.18 19.96
CA GLN A 160 11.73 3.52 19.42
C GLN A 160 12.68 3.44 18.24
#